data_AF-M7NVD7-F1
#
_entry.id   AF-M7NVD7-F1
#
_cell.length_a   1.000
_cell.length_b   1.000
_cell.length_c   1.000
_cell.angle_alpha   90.00
_cell.angle_beta   90.00
_cell.angle_gamma   90.00
#
_symmetry.space_group_name_H-M   'P 1'
#
loop_
_entity.id
_entity.type
_entity.pdbx_description
1 polymer ?
#
loop_
_entity_poly.entity_id
_entity_poly.type
_entity_poly.pdbx_seq_one_letter_code
_entity_poly.pdbx_strand_id
1 'polypeptide(L)'
;MQTIGDTKYGHLVGTDSYGNKYYENLEEAPNRTRWVDYKSSSFDASQVEPGWNAWLRYMVDVPPSKIDTGGNSMKKLDPSWKKPFQPNLTFSRGAYKPYNTVLPKFTEWTPNVKKRIS
;
A
#
# COMPACT_ATOMS: atom_id res chain seq x y z
N MET A 1 20.36 -6.73 16.84
CA MET A 1 20.60 -5.95 15.61
C MET A 1 19.89 -6.67 14.47
N GLN A 2 18.59 -6.44 14.25
CA GLN A 2 17.78 -7.31 13.37
C GLN A 2 16.76 -6.54 12.48
N THR A 3 17.03 -5.28 12.15
CA THR A 3 16.17 -4.52 11.22
C THR A 3 17.02 -3.76 10.20
N ILE A 4 17.34 -2.49 10.46
CA ILE A 4 17.82 -1.53 9.45
C ILE A 4 19.31 -1.66 9.10
N GLY A 5 20.07 -2.48 9.82
CA GLY A 5 21.51 -2.67 9.61
C GLY A 5 22.38 -1.47 10.00
N ASP A 6 21.78 -0.41 10.52
CA ASP A 6 22.39 0.85 10.92
C ASP A 6 21.90 1.23 12.33
N THR A 7 22.74 1.88 13.13
CA THR A 7 22.32 2.34 14.47
C THR A 7 21.82 3.77 14.35
N LYS A 8 20.49 3.92 14.35
CA LYS A 8 19.83 5.22 14.27
C LYS A 8 19.08 5.55 15.55
N TYR A 9 18.97 6.84 15.84
CA TYR A 9 18.14 7.37 16.92
C TYR A 9 17.40 8.60 16.41
N GLY A 10 16.16 8.79 16.86
CA GLY A 10 15.32 9.92 16.45
C GLY A 10 13.99 9.94 17.16
N HIS A 11 13.21 10.98 16.87
CA HIS A 11 11.89 11.18 17.45
C HIS A 11 10.84 10.32 16.74
N LEU A 12 9.98 9.62 17.49
CA LEU A 12 8.86 8.86 16.95
C LEU A 12 7.78 9.81 16.41
N VAL A 13 7.65 9.90 15.10
CA VAL A 13 6.69 10.79 14.41
C VAL A 13 5.28 10.20 14.41
N GLY A 14 5.16 8.88 14.33
CA GLY A 14 3.88 8.18 14.43
C GLY A 14 3.95 6.74 13.97
N THR A 15 2.78 6.09 13.96
CA THR A 15 2.60 4.70 13.54
C THR A 15 1.49 4.59 12.51
N ASP A 16 1.63 3.71 11.52
CA ASP A 16 0.56 3.40 10.57
C ASP A 16 -0.40 2.30 11.07
N SER A 17 -1.42 1.95 10.29
CA SER A 17 -2.38 0.91 10.65
C SER A 17 -1.77 -0.51 10.63
N TYR A 18 -0.71 -0.71 9.86
CA TYR A 18 0.07 -1.96 9.84
C TYR A 18 0.95 -2.12 11.09
N GLY A 19 1.18 -1.02 11.80
CA GLY A 19 2.01 -0.91 13.00
C GLY A 19 3.49 -0.63 12.71
N ASN A 20 3.82 -0.22 11.49
CA ASN A 20 5.14 0.32 11.17
C ASN A 20 5.33 1.65 11.92
N LYS A 21 6.55 1.89 12.41
CA LYS A 21 6.90 3.09 13.20
C LYS A 21 7.78 4.00 12.36
N TYR A 22 7.49 5.29 12.37
CA TYR A 22 8.21 6.29 11.58
C TYR A 22 8.96 7.26 12.48
N TYR A 23 10.21 7.53 12.12
CA TYR A 23 11.10 8.36 12.93
C TYR A 23 11.74 9.47 12.10
N GLU A 24 12.11 10.54 12.77
CA GLU A 24 12.84 11.68 12.19
C GLU A 24 13.98 12.12 13.10
N ASN A 25 15.12 12.46 12.49
CA ASN A 25 16.26 13.13 13.12
C ASN A 25 16.94 14.06 12.10
N LEU A 26 16.94 15.36 12.37
CA LEU A 26 17.49 16.39 11.47
C LEU A 26 19.02 16.54 11.57
N GLU A 27 19.66 15.90 12.55
CA GLU A 27 21.13 15.90 12.71
C GLU A 27 21.82 14.90 11.77
N GLU A 28 21.04 14.00 11.17
CA GLU A 28 21.51 13.04 10.18
C GLU A 28 21.81 13.68 8.82
N ALA A 29 22.59 12.97 8.01
CA ALA A 29 22.89 13.43 6.65
C ALA A 29 21.60 13.62 5.82
N PRO A 30 21.60 14.53 4.83
CA PRO A 30 20.46 14.72 3.93
C PRO A 30 19.97 13.39 3.34
N ASN A 31 18.64 13.24 3.22
CA ASN A 31 17.95 12.01 2.80
C ASN A 31 18.01 10.82 3.77
N ARG A 32 18.74 10.92 4.89
CA ARG A 32 18.76 9.89 5.96
C ARG A 32 18.07 10.34 7.26
N THR A 33 17.44 11.52 7.22
CA THR A 33 16.77 12.12 8.37
C THR A 33 15.45 11.46 8.72
N ARG A 34 14.79 10.78 7.76
CA ARG A 34 13.54 10.04 7.97
C ARG A 34 13.73 8.55 7.67
N TRP A 35 13.21 7.68 8.54
CA TRP A 35 13.22 6.23 8.32
C TRP A 35 11.98 5.55 8.92
N VAL A 36 11.80 4.28 8.56
CA VAL A 36 10.73 3.42 9.03
C VAL A 36 11.32 2.19 9.69
N ASP A 37 10.78 1.82 10.85
CA ASP A 37 10.93 0.50 11.43
C ASP A 37 9.67 -0.31 11.15
N TYR A 38 9.83 -1.34 10.33
CA TYR A 38 8.73 -2.25 10.00
C TYR A 38 8.35 -3.11 11.19
N LYS A 39 7.05 -3.39 11.33
CA LYS A 39 6.56 -4.34 12.34
C LYS A 39 6.91 -5.78 12.01
N SER A 40 6.88 -6.14 10.72
CA SER A 40 7.13 -7.49 10.22
C SER A 40 8.62 -7.77 10.13
N SER A 41 9.04 -8.99 10.49
CA SER A 41 10.41 -9.48 10.23
C SER A 41 10.69 -9.70 8.74
N SER A 42 9.67 -10.09 7.99
CA SER A 42 9.69 -10.15 6.52
C SER A 42 9.08 -8.86 5.98
N PHE A 43 9.87 -7.79 6.07
CA PHE A 43 9.44 -6.47 5.63
C PHE A 43 9.57 -6.28 4.12
N ASP A 44 8.70 -5.45 3.56
CA ASP A 44 8.77 -5.01 2.17
C ASP A 44 8.43 -3.53 2.07
N ALA A 45 9.06 -2.81 1.15
CA ALA A 45 8.84 -1.39 0.94
C ALA A 45 7.39 -1.05 0.57
N SER A 46 6.67 -2.02 -0.02
CA SER A 46 5.25 -1.89 -0.34
C SER A 46 4.32 -1.92 0.87
N GLN A 47 4.81 -2.23 2.08
CA GLN A 47 4.01 -2.24 3.31
C GLN A 47 3.82 -0.85 3.93
N VAL A 48 4.48 0.18 3.40
CA VAL A 48 4.32 1.57 3.84
C VAL A 48 3.06 2.16 3.22
N GLU A 49 2.12 2.63 4.05
CA GLU A 49 0.91 3.29 3.58
C GLU A 49 1.20 4.53 2.70
N PRO A 50 0.31 4.90 1.76
CA PRO A 50 0.59 5.96 0.79
C PRO A 50 0.94 7.33 1.41
N GLY A 51 0.24 7.73 2.48
CA GLY A 51 0.51 9.00 3.15
C GLY A 51 1.89 9.02 3.82
N TRP A 52 2.26 7.91 4.45
CA TRP A 52 3.59 7.75 5.07
C TRP A 52 4.67 7.62 4.00
N ASN A 53 4.37 7.02 2.86
CA ASN A 53 5.28 6.90 1.73
C ASN A 53 5.66 8.28 1.17
N ALA A 54 4.67 9.18 1.02
CA ALA A 54 4.90 10.55 0.57
C ALA A 54 5.80 11.33 1.54
N TRP A 55 5.54 11.21 2.84
CA TRP A 55 6.34 11.88 3.88
C TRP A 55 7.78 11.32 3.95
N LEU A 56 7.93 9.99 3.90
CA LEU A 56 9.24 9.32 3.94
C LEU A 56 10.11 9.68 2.73
N ARG A 57 9.48 9.94 1.57
CA ARG A 57 10.14 10.36 0.32
C ARG A 57 10.31 11.88 0.19
N TYR A 58 10.07 12.66 1.25
CA TYR A 58 10.15 14.12 1.24
C TYR A 58 9.22 14.80 0.20
N MET A 59 8.12 14.14 -0.21
CA MET A 59 7.11 14.78 -1.06
C MET A 59 6.24 15.77 -0.28
N VAL A 60 6.08 15.52 1.02
CA VAL A 60 5.35 16.38 1.95
C VAL A 60 6.12 16.52 3.25
N ASP A 61 6.04 17.70 3.86
CA ASP A 61 6.70 17.97 5.15
C ASP A 61 5.86 17.50 6.34
N VAL A 62 4.54 17.57 6.21
CA VAL A 62 3.61 17.20 7.28
C VAL A 62 3.33 15.69 7.24
N PRO A 63 3.63 14.94 8.31
CA PRO A 63 3.36 13.51 8.37
C PRO A 63 1.86 13.24 8.54
N PRO A 64 1.36 12.05 8.14
CA PRO A 64 -0.04 11.67 8.32
C PRO A 64 -0.55 11.74 9.76
N SER A 65 0.33 11.60 10.77
CA SER A 65 -0.03 11.69 12.18
C SER A 65 -0.45 13.09 12.65
N LYS A 66 0.07 14.16 12.02
CA LYS A 66 -0.14 15.56 12.47
C LYS A 66 -1.22 16.31 11.67
N ILE A 67 -1.98 15.58 10.86
CA ILE A 67 -3.06 16.14 10.03
C ILE A 67 -4.31 16.30 10.89
N ASP A 68 -4.46 17.43 11.59
CA ASP A 68 -5.70 17.79 12.27
C ASP A 68 -6.23 19.20 11.95
N THR A 69 -5.48 20.06 11.24
CA THR A 69 -5.86 21.49 11.20
C THR A 69 -5.57 22.13 9.83
N GLY A 70 -6.56 22.16 8.95
CA GLY A 70 -6.65 23.14 7.85
C GLY A 70 -5.80 22.93 6.58
N GLY A 71 -4.84 22.01 6.54
CA GLY A 71 -4.00 21.76 5.36
C GLY A 71 -4.62 20.78 4.35
N ASN A 72 -4.34 20.96 3.07
CA ASN A 72 -4.75 20.07 1.98
C ASN A 72 -4.08 18.70 2.15
N SER A 73 -4.73 17.78 2.85
CA SER A 73 -4.06 16.66 3.50
C SER A 73 -4.58 15.30 3.06
N MET A 74 -3.66 14.38 2.75
CA MET A 74 -3.93 13.03 2.21
C MET A 74 -4.87 12.17 3.09
N LYS A 75 -4.87 12.37 4.42
CA LYS A 75 -5.81 11.70 5.35
C LYS A 75 -7.26 12.14 5.16
N LYS A 76 -7.48 13.37 4.70
CA LYS A 76 -8.82 13.91 4.42
C LYS A 76 -9.42 13.29 3.15
N LEU A 77 -8.59 12.65 2.32
CA LEU A 77 -9.01 11.89 1.14
C LEU A 77 -9.27 10.43 1.55
N ASP A 78 -10.29 10.23 2.40
CA ASP A 78 -10.87 8.91 2.65
C ASP A 78 -12.30 8.82 2.08
N PRO A 79 -12.45 8.89 0.74
CA PRO A 79 -13.75 8.79 0.13
C PRO A 79 -14.31 7.37 0.28
N SER A 80 -15.63 7.24 0.31
CA SER A 80 -16.33 5.97 0.52
C SER A 80 -15.99 4.86 -0.48
N TRP A 81 -15.49 5.21 -1.67
CA TRP A 81 -15.08 4.26 -2.71
C TRP A 81 -13.63 3.76 -2.55
N LYS A 82 -12.86 4.32 -1.61
CA LYS A 82 -11.46 3.94 -1.40
C LYS A 82 -11.37 2.59 -0.71
N LYS A 83 -10.53 1.72 -1.26
CA LYS A 83 -10.25 0.41 -0.68
C LYS A 83 -9.25 0.54 0.47
N PRO A 84 -9.30 -0.36 1.46
CA PRO A 84 -8.24 -0.44 2.46
C PRO A 84 -6.89 -0.71 1.79
N PHE A 85 -5.83 -0.19 2.40
CA PHE A 85 -4.47 -0.38 1.91
C PHE A 85 -4.08 -1.86 1.91
N GLN A 86 -3.45 -2.31 0.83
CA GLN A 86 -2.89 -3.65 0.70
C GLN A 86 -1.46 -3.55 0.15
N PRO A 87 -0.49 -4.27 0.74
CA PRO A 87 0.87 -4.30 0.22
C PRO A 87 0.94 -5.06 -1.11
N ASN A 88 2.10 -5.07 -1.74
CA ASN A 88 2.34 -5.82 -2.96
C ASN A 88 2.15 -7.33 -2.73
N LEU A 89 1.36 -7.96 -3.59
CA LEU A 89 1.03 -9.39 -3.53
C LEU A 89 1.69 -10.20 -4.66
N THR A 90 2.65 -9.62 -5.39
CA THR A 90 3.41 -10.31 -6.43
C THR A 90 4.05 -11.60 -5.89
N PHE A 91 4.09 -12.66 -6.71
CA PHE A 91 4.54 -14.01 -6.31
C PHE A 91 3.78 -14.67 -5.14
N SER A 92 2.61 -14.14 -4.76
CA SER A 92 1.72 -14.78 -3.77
C SER A 92 0.46 -15.36 -4.43
N ARG A 93 -0.36 -16.07 -3.65
CA ARG A 93 -1.69 -16.52 -4.10
C ARG A 93 -2.63 -15.35 -4.42
N GLY A 94 -2.38 -14.16 -3.84
CA GLY A 94 -3.15 -12.94 -4.08
C GLY A 94 -2.62 -12.07 -5.23
N ALA A 95 -1.66 -12.57 -6.02
CA ALA A 95 -1.12 -11.82 -7.16
C ALA A 95 -2.21 -11.48 -8.19
N TYR A 96 -2.11 -10.29 -8.78
CA TYR A 96 -3.01 -9.87 -9.86
C TYR A 96 -2.87 -10.81 -11.07
N LYS A 97 -4.01 -11.34 -11.54
CA LYS A 97 -4.10 -12.16 -12.74
C LYS A 97 -5.04 -11.46 -13.73
N PRO A 98 -4.52 -10.94 -14.86
CA PRO A 98 -5.37 -10.30 -15.85
C PRO A 98 -6.32 -11.32 -16.48
N TYR A 99 -7.52 -10.86 -16.83
CA TYR A 99 -8.53 -11.64 -17.53
C TYR A 99 -9.27 -10.73 -18.52
N ASN A 100 -9.98 -11.33 -19.47
CA ASN A 100 -10.81 -10.57 -20.38
C ASN A 100 -12.07 -10.07 -19.66
N THR A 101 -12.24 -8.75 -19.57
CA THR A 101 -13.40 -8.12 -18.94
C THR A 101 -14.62 -8.05 -19.85
N VAL A 102 -14.48 -8.43 -21.12
CA VAL A 102 -15.54 -8.39 -22.14
C VAL A 102 -16.10 -9.79 -22.37
N LEU A 103 -17.42 -9.89 -22.50
CA LEU A 103 -18.10 -11.12 -22.89
C LEU A 103 -17.77 -11.50 -24.35
N PRO A 104 -17.90 -12.78 -24.74
CA PRO A 104 -17.79 -13.16 -26.13
C PRO A 104 -18.72 -12.31 -27.02
N LYS A 105 -18.18 -11.75 -28.11
CA LYS A 105 -18.95 -10.89 -29.03
C LYS A 105 -20.07 -11.64 -29.76
N PHE A 106 -19.89 -12.94 -29.94
CA PHE A 106 -20.84 -13.82 -30.61
C PHE A 106 -21.13 -14.98 -29.69
N THR A 107 -22.40 -15.39 -29.63
CA THR A 107 -22.84 -16.58 -28.92
C THR A 107 -22.96 -17.74 -29.90
N GLU A 108 -22.41 -18.89 -29.55
CA GLU A 108 -22.55 -20.11 -30.34
C GLU A 108 -23.97 -20.67 -30.23
N TRP A 109 -24.46 -21.29 -31.30
CA TRP A 109 -25.70 -22.06 -31.24
C TRP A 109 -25.51 -23.31 -30.39
N THR A 110 -26.37 -23.52 -29.40
CA THR A 110 -26.37 -24.72 -28.57
C THR A 110 -27.27 -25.80 -29.21
N PRO A 111 -26.72 -26.94 -29.65
CA PRO A 111 -27.51 -27.97 -30.33
C PRO A 111 -28.54 -28.61 -29.40
N ASN A 112 -29.80 -28.63 -29.84
CA ASN A 112 -30.84 -29.45 -29.23
C ASN A 112 -31.16 -30.64 -30.15
N VAL A 113 -30.58 -31.80 -29.83
CA VAL A 113 -30.76 -33.03 -30.61
C VAL A 113 -31.97 -33.79 -30.09
N LYS A 114 -33.04 -33.85 -30.88
CA LYS A 114 -34.20 -34.74 -30.64
C LYS A 114 -33.94 -36.13 -31.24
N LYS A 115 -34.28 -37.19 -30.51
CA LYS A 115 -34.23 -38.57 -31.04
C LYS A 115 -35.24 -38.73 -32.19
N ARG A 116 -34.84 -39.42 -33.27
CA ARG A 116 -35.78 -39.82 -34.33
C ARG A 116 -36.73 -40.89 -33.75
N ILE A 117 -38.03 -40.71 -33.94
CA ILE A 117 -39.05 -41.70 -33.60
C ILE A 117 -39.24 -42.57 -34.85
N SER A 118 -39.04 -43.88 -34.71
CA SER A 118 -39.29 -44.90 -35.73
C SER A 118 -40.75 -45.34 -35.74
#